data_AF-A0A7K2MEJ3-F1
#
_entry.id   AF-A0A7K2MEJ3-F1
#
_cell.length_a   1.000
_cell.length_b   1.000
_cell.length_c   1.000
_cell.angle_alpha   90.00
_cell.angle_beta   90.00
_cell.angle_gamma   90.00
#
_symmetry.space_group_name_H-M   'P 1'
#
loop_
_entity.id
_entity.type
_entity.pdbx_description
1 polymer ?
#
loop_
_entity_poly.entity_id
_entity_poly.type
_entity_poly.pdbx_seq_one_letter_code
_entity_poly.pdbx_strand_id
1 'polypeptide(L)'
;MTRAERALASTWRWIAVFCWLVALSGAAVIGWSWYSQLADEADKRGVAVSTLAGDVRVLRSQVRAAGQTPKAPDPSEAIEDLPERTRVPVPIPGPR
;
A
#
# COMPACT_ATOMS: atom_id res chain seq x y z
N MET A 1 -18.15 -20.08 -47.56
CA MET A 1 -17.42 -18.83 -47.25
C MET A 1 -16.55 -18.42 -48.41
N THR A 2 -16.82 -17.26 -49.00
CA THR A 2 -16.08 -16.74 -50.15
C THR A 2 -14.77 -16.06 -49.71
N ARG A 3 -13.80 -15.87 -50.61
CA ARG A 3 -12.49 -15.27 -50.27
C ARG A 3 -12.61 -13.84 -49.70
N ALA A 4 -13.64 -13.09 -50.13
CA ALA A 4 -13.94 -11.75 -49.65
C ALA A 4 -14.39 -11.72 -48.18
N GLU A 5 -15.23 -12.67 -47.77
CA GLU A 5 -15.68 -12.82 -46.37
C GLU A 5 -14.52 -13.11 -45.42
N ARG A 6 -13.56 -13.95 -45.85
CA ARG A 6 -12.35 -14.24 -45.05
C ARG A 6 -11.44 -13.02 -44.91
N ALA A 7 -11.29 -12.22 -45.97
CA ALA A 7 -10.49 -11.00 -45.92
C ALA A 7 -11.10 -9.98 -44.94
N LEU A 8 -12.40 -9.71 -45.06
CA LEU A 8 -13.15 -8.81 -44.16
C LEU A 8 -13.10 -9.29 -42.70
N ALA A 9 -13.33 -10.58 -42.45
CA ALA A 9 -13.27 -11.15 -41.10
C ALA A 9 -11.86 -11.07 -40.49
N SER A 10 -10.80 -11.23 -41.30
CA SER A 10 -9.43 -11.11 -40.81
C SER A 10 -9.09 -9.69 -40.36
N THR A 11 -9.52 -8.67 -41.12
CA THR A 11 -9.31 -7.26 -40.80
C THR A 11 -10.12 -6.84 -39.58
N TRP A 12 -11.39 -7.27 -39.50
CA TRP A 12 -12.25 -7.00 -38.33
C TRP A 12 -11.71 -7.63 -37.05
N ARG A 13 -11.16 -8.85 -37.15
CA ARG A 13 -10.51 -9.51 -36.01
C ARG A 13 -9.33 -8.71 -35.49
N TRP A 14 -8.47 -8.19 -36.37
CA TRP A 14 -7.34 -7.36 -35.95
C TRP A 14 -7.77 -6.03 -35.34
N ILE A 15 -8.80 -5.38 -35.88
CA ILE A 15 -9.38 -4.17 -35.27
C ILE A 15 -9.91 -4.47 -33.87
N ALA A 16 -10.66 -5.56 -33.70
CA ALA A 16 -11.20 -5.96 -32.40
C ALA A 16 -10.07 -6.27 -31.39
N VAL A 17 -9.02 -6.99 -31.82
CA VAL A 17 -7.83 -7.27 -31.01
C VAL A 17 -7.13 -5.96 -30.61
N PHE A 18 -6.94 -5.04 -31.54
CA PHE A 18 -6.32 -3.74 -31.26
C PHE A 18 -7.14 -2.93 -30.25
N CYS A 19 -8.46 -2.84 -30.43
CA CYS A 19 -9.35 -2.18 -29.47
C CYS A 19 -9.27 -2.81 -28.07
N TRP A 20 -9.23 -4.14 -27.99
CA TRP A 20 -9.06 -4.84 -26.71
C TRP A 20 -7.71 -4.57 -26.06
N LEU A 21 -6.62 -4.56 -26.82
CA LEU A 21 -5.30 -4.24 -26.30
C LEU A 21 -5.26 -2.80 -25.76
N VAL A 22 -5.83 -1.85 -26.50
CA VAL A 22 -5.93 -0.45 -26.04
C VAL A 22 -6.76 -0.37 -24.77
N ALA A 23 -7.93 -1.01 -24.72
CA ALA A 23 -8.80 -1.01 -23.55
C ALA A 23 -8.12 -1.61 -22.31
N LEU A 24 -7.46 -2.76 -22.45
CA LEU A 24 -6.74 -3.42 -21.35
C LEU A 24 -5.54 -2.59 -20.87
N SER A 25 -4.78 -2.01 -21.81
CA SER A 25 -3.67 -1.12 -21.46
C SER A 25 -4.15 0.13 -20.71
N GLY A 26 -5.25 0.74 -21.14
CA GLY A 26 -5.87 1.87 -20.48
C GLY A 26 -6.36 1.51 -19.07
N ALA A 27 -7.04 0.37 -18.92
CA ALA A 27 -7.50 -0.12 -17.63
C ALA A 27 -6.33 -0.38 -16.66
N ALA A 28 -5.24 -0.95 -17.14
CA ALA A 28 -4.03 -1.18 -16.34
C ALA A 28 -3.41 0.14 -15.85
N VAL A 29 -3.30 1.16 -16.72
CA VAL A 29 -2.75 2.48 -16.37
C VAL A 29 -3.63 3.19 -15.34
N ILE A 30 -4.95 3.17 -15.53
CA ILE A 30 -5.90 3.78 -14.58
C ILE A 30 -5.82 3.08 -13.22
N GLY A 31 -5.84 1.73 -13.21
CA GLY A 31 -5.71 0.94 -12.00
C GLY A 31 -4.41 1.22 -11.25
N TRP A 32 -3.28 1.30 -11.97
CA TRP A 32 -1.99 1.64 -11.40
C TRP A 32 -1.99 3.04 -10.76
N SER A 33 -2.52 4.04 -11.46
CA SER A 33 -2.61 5.43 -10.97
C SER A 33 -3.43 5.56 -9.69
N TRP A 34 -4.55 4.83 -9.60
CA TRP A 34 -5.37 4.83 -8.38
C TRP A 34 -4.66 4.14 -7.22
N TYR A 35 -4.02 2.99 -7.50
CA TYR A 35 -3.27 2.26 -6.50
C TYR A 35 -2.10 3.08 -5.95
N SER A 36 -1.32 3.74 -6.81
CA SER A 36 -0.17 4.56 -6.38
C SER A 36 -0.59 5.72 -5.49
N GLN A 37 -1.71 6.39 -5.79
CA GLN A 37 -2.22 7.47 -4.94
C GLN A 37 -2.61 7.00 -3.54
N LEU A 38 -3.23 5.83 -3.44
CA LEU A 38 -3.60 5.24 -2.15
C LEU A 38 -2.37 4.78 -1.36
N ALA A 39 -1.37 4.21 -2.05
CA ALA A 39 -0.11 3.81 -1.44
C ALA A 39 0.67 5.04 -0.90
N ASP A 40 0.79 6.10 -1.70
CA ASP A 40 1.48 7.33 -1.29
C ASP A 40 0.83 7.99 -0.05
N GLU A 41 -0.50 7.99 0.01
CA GLU A 41 -1.24 8.53 1.15
C GLU A 41 -1.07 7.64 2.39
N ALA A 42 -1.08 6.32 2.22
CA ALA A 42 -0.80 5.38 3.31
C ALA A 42 0.63 5.55 3.85
N ASP A 43 1.62 5.74 2.98
CA ASP A 43 3.00 5.98 3.37
C ASP A 43 3.16 7.30 4.13
N LYS A 44 2.55 8.39 3.66
CA LYS A 44 2.54 9.67 4.39
C LYS A 44 1.95 9.54 5.78
N ARG A 45 0.83 8.84 5.92
CA ARG A 45 0.19 8.56 7.21
C ARG A 45 1.07 7.67 8.08
N GLY A 46 1.71 6.66 7.49
CA GLY A 46 2.66 5.79 8.17
C GLY A 46 3.84 6.58 8.75
N VAL A 47 4.44 7.46 7.95
CA VAL A 47 5.50 8.38 8.39
C VAL A 47 5.01 9.27 9.53
N ALA A 48 3.86 9.93 9.37
CA ALA A 48 3.31 10.81 10.40
C ALA A 48 3.07 10.08 11.73
N VAL A 49 2.48 8.88 11.70
CA VAL A 49 2.24 8.06 12.89
C VAL A 49 3.55 7.58 13.51
N SER A 50 4.55 7.21 12.71
CA SER A 50 5.86 6.78 13.21
C SER A 50 6.61 7.90 13.93
N THR A 51 6.55 9.12 13.39
CA THR A 51 7.11 10.33 14.01
C THR A 51 6.39 10.61 15.33
N LEU A 52 5.05 10.59 15.33
CA LEU A 52 4.26 10.80 16.54
C LEU A 52 4.57 9.74 17.62
N ALA A 53 4.75 8.47 17.25
CA ALA A 53 5.15 7.42 18.17
C ALA A 53 6.55 7.70 18.78
N GLY A 54 7.48 8.23 17.98
CA GLY A 54 8.78 8.71 18.44
C GLY A 54 8.64 9.84 19.47
N ASP A 55 7.83 10.85 19.15
CA ASP A 55 7.58 12.00 20.02
C ASP A 55 6.93 11.58 21.34
N VAL A 56 5.95 10.67 21.30
CA VAL A 56 5.31 10.11 22.51
C VAL A 56 6.33 9.35 23.36
N ARG A 57 7.29 8.64 22.76
CA ARG A 57 8.35 7.95 23.49
C ARG A 57 9.28 8.93 24.20
N VAL A 58 9.65 10.03 23.53
CA VAL A 58 10.43 11.12 24.11
C VAL A 58 9.67 11.77 25.27
N LEU A 59 8.42 12.17 25.04
CA LEU A 59 7.56 12.77 26.07
C LEU A 59 7.39 11.84 27.28
N ARG A 60 7.20 10.53 27.04
CA ARG A 60 7.12 9.53 28.12
C ARG A 60 8.39 9.48 28.97
N SER A 61 9.57 9.63 28.34
CA SER A 61 10.83 9.69 29.08
C SER A 61 10.95 10.95 29.93
N GLN A 62 10.52 12.11 29.39
CA GLN A 62 10.51 13.38 30.12
C GLN A 62 9.56 13.35 31.32
N VAL A 63 8.34 12.84 31.16
CA VAL A 63 7.37 12.69 32.24
C VAL A 63 7.91 11.78 33.36
N ARG A 64 8.55 10.66 33.00
CA ARG A 64 9.21 9.78 33.97
C ARG A 64 10.37 10.47 34.68
N ALA A 65 11.19 11.25 33.95
CA ALA A 65 12.29 12.01 34.53
C ALA A 65 11.79 13.10 35.51
N ALA A 66 10.60 13.65 35.28
CA ALA A 66 9.92 14.56 36.19
C ALA A 66 9.26 13.85 37.41
N GLY A 67 9.46 12.54 37.57
CA GLY A 67 8.88 11.75 38.66
C GLY A 67 7.39 11.46 38.52
N GLN A 68 6.81 11.72 37.34
CA GLN A 68 5.40 11.50 37.06
C GLN A 68 5.17 10.18 36.32
N THR A 69 3.95 9.64 36.43
CA THR A 69 3.54 8.42 35.71
C THR A 69 2.83 8.79 34.40
N PRO A 70 3.36 8.37 33.23
CA PRO A 70 2.72 8.65 31.94
C PRO A 70 1.35 7.98 31.81
N LYS A 71 0.29 8.77 31.55
CA LYS A 71 -1.07 8.28 31.26
C LYS A 71 -1.23 7.84 29.79
N ALA A 72 -0.38 6.93 29.33
CA ALA A 72 -0.53 6.36 27.99
C ALA A 72 -1.33 5.05 28.09
N PRO A 73 -2.55 4.97 27.53
CA PRO A 73 -3.28 3.71 27.42
C PRO A 73 -2.47 2.67 26.64
N ASP A 74 -2.58 1.39 27.01
CA ASP A 74 -1.93 0.31 26.27
C ASP A 74 -2.66 0.10 24.93
N PRO A 75 -1.99 0.21 23.78
CA PRO A 75 -2.64 0.00 22.49
C PRO A 75 -3.15 -1.44 22.28
N SER A 76 -2.65 -2.41 23.05
CA SER A 76 -3.13 -3.79 23.05
C SER A 76 -4.58 -3.90 23.57
N GLU A 77 -5.05 -2.92 24.35
CA GLU A 77 -6.45 -2.84 24.79
C GLU A 77 -7.39 -2.35 23.68
N ALA A 78 -6.87 -1.61 22.70
CA ALA A 78 -7.66 -1.06 21.60
C ALA A 78 -7.76 -2.00 20.39
N ILE A 79 -6.80 -2.93 20.25
CA ILE A 79 -6.68 -3.84 19.10
C ILE A 79 -6.29 -5.23 19.61
N GLU A 80 -7.25 -6.17 19.52
CA GLU A 80 -7.15 -7.51 20.11
C GLU A 80 -5.99 -8.36 19.52
N ASP A 81 -5.63 -8.17 18.25
CA ASP A 81 -4.60 -8.92 17.52
C ASP A 81 -3.30 -8.14 17.29
N LEU A 82 -3.10 -7.01 17.99
CA LEU A 82 -1.92 -6.15 17.83
C LEU A 82 -0.57 -6.88 18.02
N PRO A 83 -0.41 -7.82 18.99
CA PRO A 83 0.84 -8.55 19.19
C PRO A 83 1.21 -9.48 18.02
N GLU A 84 0.23 -9.87 17.20
CA GLU A 84 0.45 -10.69 16.01
C GLU A 84 0.82 -9.81 14.82
N ARG A 85 0.18 -8.65 14.68
CA ARG A 85 0.47 -7.66 13.62
C ARG A 85 1.81 -6.96 13.76
N THR A 86 2.32 -6.83 14.97
CA THR A 86 3.62 -6.20 15.27
C THR A 86 4.81 -7.14 15.11
N ARG A 87 4.56 -8.46 15.02
CA ARG A 87 5.59 -9.45 14.66
C ARG A 87 5.88 -9.38 13.15
N VAL A 88 6.56 -8.31 12.75
CA VAL A 88 7.14 -8.21 11.42
C VAL A 88 8.45 -9.01 11.42
N PRO A 89 8.60 -10.05 10.59
CA PRO A 89 9.88 -10.73 10.42
C PRO A 89 10.87 -9.74 9.78
N VAL A 90 11.73 -9.14 10.58
CA VAL A 90 12.86 -8.34 10.05
C VAL A 90 13.97 -9.32 9.65
N PRO A 91 14.58 -9.16 8.46
CA PRO A 91 15.79 -9.90 8.12
C PRO A 91 16.88 -9.61 9.18
N ILE A 92 17.49 -10.67 9.72
CA ILE A 92 18.66 -10.52 10.61
C ILE A 92 19.77 -9.88 9.76
N PRO A 93 20.32 -8.71 10.15
CA PRO A 93 21.44 -8.12 9.42
C PRO A 93 22.61 -9.10 9.39
N GLY A 94 23.07 -9.43 8.17
CA GLY A 94 24.28 -10.23 7.99
C GLY A 94 25.50 -9.51 8.57
N PRO A 95 26.56 -10.25 8.95
CA PRO A 95 27.78 -9.66 9.50
C PRO A 95 28.37 -8.63 8.51
N ARG A 96 28.81 -7.49 9.06
CA ARG A 96 29.58 -6.47 8.32
C ARG A 96 31.01 -6.92 8.12
#